data_AF-Q1EMR1-F1
#
_entry.id   AF-Q1EMR1-F1
#
_cell.length_a   1.000
_cell.length_b   1.000
_cell.length_c   1.000
_cell.angle_alpha   90.00
_cell.angle_beta   90.00
_cell.angle_gamma   90.00
#
_symmetry.space_group_name_H-M   'P 1'
#
loop_
_entity.id
_entity.type
_entity.pdbx_description
1 polymer ?
#
loop_
_entity_poly.entity_id
_entity_poly.type
_entity_poly.pdbx_seq_one_letter_code
_entity_poly.pdbx_strand_id
1 'polypeptide(L)'
;HEGERERLIYAEGAENGLEFTIVRPFNWIGPRMDFIPGIDGPSEGVPRVLACFSNNLLRHEPLKLVDGGESQRTFVYIKDAIEAVLLMIENPARANSHIFNVGNPNNEVTVRQLALMMTEVYSKVSGEPPIDSPTVDISSKEFYGEGYDDSDKRIPDMTIINKQLGWNPKTSLWDLLESTLTYQHRTYAEAIKKATSKPVAS
;
A
#
# COMPACT_ATOMS: atom_id res chain seq x y z
N HIS A 1 -14.39 -15.66 -2.28
CA HIS A 1 -13.77 -14.93 -1.16
C HIS A 1 -12.34 -15.43 -0.92
N GLU A 2 -11.38 -14.55 -0.60
CA GLU A 2 -9.94 -14.86 -0.55
C GLU A 2 -9.59 -16.03 0.39
N GLY A 3 -10.29 -16.15 1.53
CA GLY A 3 -10.12 -17.25 2.48
C GLY A 3 -10.57 -18.63 1.98
N GLU A 4 -11.39 -18.71 0.93
CA GLU A 4 -11.82 -19.99 0.34
C GLU A 4 -10.68 -20.65 -0.45
N ARG A 5 -9.87 -19.84 -1.14
CA ARG A 5 -8.70 -20.35 -1.89
C ARG A 5 -7.59 -20.82 -0.95
N GLU A 6 -7.36 -20.12 0.16
CA GLU A 6 -6.39 -20.54 1.17
C GLU A 6 -6.79 -21.89 1.79
N ARG A 7 -8.08 -22.08 2.09
CA ARG A 7 -8.60 -23.35 2.62
C ARG A 7 -8.41 -24.50 1.64
N LEU A 8 -8.61 -24.27 0.35
CA LEU A 8 -8.38 -25.28 -0.69
C LEU A 8 -6.92 -25.71 -0.75
N ILE A 9 -5.98 -24.76 -0.75
CA ILE A 9 -4.53 -25.06 -0.75
C ILE A 9 -4.14 -25.85 0.52
N TYR A 10 -4.70 -25.46 1.67
CA TYR A 10 -4.45 -26.16 2.92
C TYR A 10 -5.00 -27.59 2.91
N ALA A 11 -6.22 -27.79 2.38
CA ALA A 11 -6.82 -29.11 2.21
C ALA A 11 -5.99 -29.98 1.26
N GLU A 12 -5.53 -29.44 0.14
CA GLU A 12 -4.66 -30.12 -0.82
C GLU A 12 -3.33 -30.56 -0.18
N GLY A 13 -2.76 -29.72 0.69
CA GLY A 13 -1.58 -30.08 1.46
C GLY A 13 -1.83 -31.23 2.45
N ALA A 14 -3.00 -31.26 3.08
CA ALA A 14 -3.38 -32.28 4.06
C ALA A 14 -3.77 -33.62 3.41
N GLU A 15 -4.50 -33.57 2.29
CA GLU A 15 -5.05 -34.76 1.63
C GLU A 15 -4.10 -35.36 0.61
N ASN A 16 -3.38 -34.52 -0.16
CA ASN A 16 -2.58 -34.95 -1.32
C ASN A 16 -1.07 -34.68 -1.15
N GLY A 17 -0.64 -34.11 -0.02
CA GLY A 17 0.78 -33.87 0.28
C GLY A 17 1.40 -32.72 -0.51
N LEU A 18 0.59 -31.75 -0.96
CA LEU A 18 1.10 -30.56 -1.63
C LEU A 18 2.02 -29.76 -0.71
N GLU A 19 3.25 -29.51 -1.17
CA GLU A 19 4.14 -28.53 -0.57
C GLU A 19 3.69 -27.12 -0.96
N PHE A 20 3.35 -26.30 0.03
CA PHE A 20 2.87 -24.95 -0.20
C PHE A 20 3.39 -23.97 0.84
N THR A 21 3.42 -22.69 0.48
CA THR A 21 3.56 -21.57 1.43
C THR A 21 2.56 -20.50 1.03
N ILE A 22 1.74 -20.01 1.97
CA ILE A 22 0.78 -18.93 1.71
C ILE A 22 1.33 -17.63 2.28
N VAL A 23 1.30 -16.56 1.47
CA VAL A 23 1.71 -15.21 1.87
C VAL A 23 0.48 -14.34 2.04
N ARG A 24 0.33 -13.72 3.21
CA ARG A 24 -0.67 -12.70 3.50
C ARG A 24 0.01 -11.33 3.58
N PRO A 25 -0.08 -10.51 2.51
CA PRO A 25 0.55 -9.19 2.50
C PRO A 25 -0.26 -8.17 3.31
N PHE A 26 0.41 -7.45 4.21
CA PHE A 26 -0.18 -6.32 4.95
C PHE A 26 0.36 -5.01 4.36
N ASN A 27 -0.40 -4.44 3.43
CA ASN A 27 -0.13 -3.17 2.73
C ASN A 27 1.35 -2.97 2.36
N TRP A 28 1.86 -3.81 1.44
CA TRP A 28 3.23 -3.67 0.93
C TRP A 28 3.35 -2.43 0.06
N ILE A 29 4.17 -1.45 0.46
CA ILE A 29 4.31 -0.15 -0.19
C ILE A 29 5.65 -0.05 -0.92
N GLY A 30 5.65 0.51 -2.13
CA GLY A 30 6.88 0.85 -2.81
C GLY A 30 6.70 1.37 -4.24
N PRO A 31 7.82 1.62 -4.94
CA PRO A 31 7.83 1.99 -6.36
C PRO A 31 7.03 1.00 -7.22
N ARG A 32 6.34 1.53 -8.25
CA ARG A 32 5.50 0.78 -9.21
C ARG A 32 4.26 0.11 -8.60
N MET A 33 3.82 0.56 -7.43
CA MET A 33 2.51 0.17 -6.90
C MET A 33 1.38 0.76 -7.74
N ASP A 34 0.45 -0.11 -8.15
CA ASP A 34 -0.75 0.23 -8.93
C ASP A 34 -0.43 1.10 -10.15
N PHE A 35 -1.15 2.21 -10.31
CA PHE A 35 -1.06 3.14 -11.42
C PHE A 35 -1.50 4.55 -10.97
N ILE A 36 -1.11 5.55 -11.74
CA ILE A 36 -1.55 6.93 -11.68
C ILE A 36 -2.65 7.16 -12.74
N PRO A 37 -3.90 7.42 -12.33
CA PRO A 37 -5.02 7.59 -13.25
C PRO A 37 -4.75 8.65 -14.34
N GLY A 38 -5.01 8.26 -15.59
CA GLY A 38 -4.83 9.11 -16.77
C GLY A 38 -3.38 9.28 -17.24
N ILE A 39 -2.41 8.59 -16.60
CA ILE A 39 -1.01 8.59 -17.02
C ILE A 39 -0.56 7.18 -17.46
N ASP A 40 -0.55 6.22 -16.54
CA ASP A 40 -0.16 4.82 -16.80
C ASP A 40 -1.26 3.81 -16.44
N GLY A 41 -2.46 4.32 -16.16
CA GLY A 41 -3.67 3.53 -15.95
C GLY A 41 -4.93 4.27 -16.40
N PRO A 42 -6.10 3.61 -16.33
CA PRO A 42 -7.38 4.19 -16.76
C PRO A 42 -7.72 5.42 -15.92
N SER A 43 -8.24 6.47 -16.56
CA SER A 43 -8.62 7.72 -15.88
C SER A 43 -9.68 7.52 -14.81
N GLU A 44 -10.62 6.59 -15.03
CA GLU A 44 -11.71 6.25 -14.11
C GLU A 44 -11.32 5.17 -13.08
N GLY A 45 -10.06 4.72 -13.07
CA GLY A 45 -9.59 3.70 -12.14
C GLY A 45 -9.37 4.27 -10.74
N VAL A 46 -9.84 3.56 -9.71
CA VAL A 46 -9.57 3.87 -8.30
C VAL A 46 -8.52 2.89 -7.77
N PRO A 47 -7.23 3.26 -7.70
CA PRO A 47 -6.18 2.40 -7.16
C PRO A 47 -6.23 2.39 -5.62
N ARG A 48 -5.25 1.73 -4.97
CA ARG A 48 -5.16 1.74 -3.50
C ARG A 48 -4.73 3.10 -2.97
N VAL A 49 -4.97 3.31 -1.67
CA VAL A 49 -4.79 4.58 -0.95
C VAL A 49 -3.49 5.32 -1.27
N LEU A 50 -2.34 4.64 -1.33
CA LEU A 50 -1.06 5.28 -1.59
C LEU A 50 -0.98 5.85 -3.02
N ALA A 51 -1.51 5.14 -4.01
CA ALA A 51 -1.54 5.61 -5.40
C ALA A 51 -2.56 6.74 -5.58
N CYS A 52 -3.71 6.67 -4.90
CA CYS A 52 -4.67 7.79 -4.85
C CYS A 52 -4.01 9.05 -4.29
N PHE A 53 -3.38 8.95 -3.12
CA PHE A 53 -2.70 10.08 -2.49
C PHE A 53 -1.51 10.58 -3.31
N SER A 54 -0.73 9.68 -3.92
CA SER A 54 0.36 10.07 -4.83
C SER A 54 -0.18 10.87 -6.02
N ASN A 55 -1.29 10.44 -6.62
CA ASN A 55 -1.94 11.19 -7.70
C ASN A 55 -2.40 12.59 -7.24
N ASN A 56 -3.03 12.70 -6.06
CA ASN A 56 -3.45 14.01 -5.54
C ASN A 56 -2.25 14.93 -5.27
N LEU A 57 -1.18 14.42 -4.64
CA LEU A 57 0.05 15.19 -4.39
C LEU A 57 0.70 15.69 -5.68
N LEU A 58 0.81 14.82 -6.69
CA LEU A 58 1.40 15.18 -7.98
C LEU A 58 0.55 16.22 -8.75
N ARG A 59 -0.76 16.28 -8.47
CA ARG A 59 -1.71 17.21 -9.08
C ARG A 59 -1.96 18.47 -8.26
N HIS A 60 -1.33 18.61 -7.11
CA HIS A 60 -1.60 19.70 -6.15
C HIS A 60 -3.07 19.75 -5.70
N GLU A 61 -3.66 18.58 -5.47
CA GLU A 61 -5.05 18.42 -5.01
C GLU A 61 -5.10 17.92 -3.55
N PRO A 62 -6.15 18.25 -2.78
CA PRO A 62 -6.37 17.68 -1.45
C PRO A 62 -6.51 16.15 -1.49
N LEU A 63 -5.93 15.48 -0.49
CA LEU A 63 -6.05 14.04 -0.30
C LEU A 63 -7.44 13.71 0.26
N LYS A 64 -8.17 12.85 -0.44
CA LYS A 64 -9.54 12.45 -0.09
C LYS A 64 -9.54 11.41 1.04
N LEU A 65 -10.07 11.77 2.20
CA LEU A 65 -10.18 10.90 3.37
C LEU A 65 -11.58 10.28 3.44
N VAL A 66 -11.65 8.98 3.17
CA VAL A 66 -12.92 8.23 3.22
C VAL A 66 -13.40 8.11 4.66
N ASP A 67 -14.63 8.57 4.91
CA ASP A 67 -15.28 8.60 6.23
C ASP A 67 -14.37 9.18 7.33
N GLY A 68 -13.61 10.22 7.00
CA GLY A 68 -12.68 10.90 7.91
C GLY A 68 -11.32 10.21 8.07
N GLY A 69 -11.10 9.06 7.45
CA GLY A 69 -9.78 8.41 7.40
C GLY A 69 -9.32 7.84 8.75
N GLU A 70 -10.26 7.38 9.57
CA GLU A 70 -9.99 6.86 10.93
C GLU A 70 -9.53 5.39 10.95
N SER A 71 -9.68 4.67 9.84
CA SER A 71 -9.23 3.27 9.74
C SER A 71 -7.71 3.16 9.86
N GLN A 72 -7.25 2.16 10.59
CA GLN A 72 -5.83 1.95 10.92
C GLN A 72 -5.21 0.84 10.05
N ARG A 73 -4.05 1.14 9.49
CA ARG A 73 -3.31 0.22 8.61
C ARG A 73 -1.85 0.16 9.05
N THR A 74 -1.24 -0.99 8.80
CA THR A 74 0.20 -1.21 8.93
C THR A 74 0.83 -1.28 7.54
N PHE A 75 1.95 -0.60 7.32
CA PHE A 75 2.62 -0.54 6.02
C PHE A 75 4.04 -1.08 6.08
N VAL A 76 4.38 -1.98 5.18
CA VAL A 76 5.74 -2.54 5.06
C VAL A 76 6.38 -2.12 3.76
N TYR A 77 7.67 -1.80 3.78
CA TYR A 77 8.38 -1.45 2.56
C TYR A 77 8.54 -2.67 1.67
N ILE A 78 8.38 -2.50 0.36
CA ILE A 78 8.41 -3.60 -0.61
C ILE A 78 9.74 -4.36 -0.56
N LYS A 79 10.87 -3.70 -0.31
CA LYS A 79 12.17 -4.39 -0.21
C LYS A 79 12.22 -5.34 1.00
N ASP A 80 11.69 -4.90 2.14
CA ASP A 80 11.60 -5.72 3.34
C ASP A 80 10.68 -6.92 3.10
N ALA A 81 9.53 -6.70 2.44
CA ALA A 81 8.60 -7.77 2.13
C ALA A 81 9.18 -8.81 1.16
N ILE A 82 9.93 -8.37 0.16
CA ILE A 82 10.62 -9.27 -0.78
C ILE A 82 11.72 -10.07 -0.09
N GLU A 83 12.42 -9.52 0.91
CA GLU A 83 13.35 -10.29 1.76
C GLU A 83 12.62 -11.46 2.44
N ALA A 84 11.40 -11.24 2.96
CA ALA A 84 10.59 -12.30 3.56
C ALA A 84 10.24 -13.40 2.55
N VAL A 85 9.83 -13.02 1.33
CA VAL A 85 9.51 -13.98 0.26
C VAL A 85 10.74 -14.78 -0.16
N LEU A 86 11.90 -14.14 -0.25
CA LEU A 86 13.16 -14.82 -0.59
C LEU A 86 13.52 -15.87 0.47
N LEU A 87 13.37 -15.53 1.75
CA LEU A 87 13.58 -16.48 2.84
C LEU A 87 12.65 -17.70 2.76
N MET A 88 11.39 -17.52 2.34
CA MET A 88 10.46 -18.63 2.13
C MET A 88 10.94 -19.56 1.00
N ILE A 89 11.40 -18.98 -0.11
CA ILE A 89 11.91 -19.73 -1.28
C ILE A 89 13.18 -20.52 -0.91
N GLU A 90 14.10 -19.90 -0.18
CA GLU A 90 15.39 -20.49 0.15
C GLU A 90 15.32 -21.49 1.32
N ASN A 91 14.24 -21.49 2.10
CA ASN A 91 14.08 -22.34 3.28
C ASN A 91 12.77 -23.18 3.23
N PRO A 92 12.55 -24.02 2.20
CA PRO A 92 11.32 -24.78 2.05
C PRO A 92 11.03 -25.68 3.27
N ALA A 93 12.07 -26.25 3.90
CA ALA A 93 11.92 -27.05 5.11
C ALA A 93 11.32 -26.29 6.31
N ARG A 94 11.40 -24.95 6.33
CA ARG A 94 10.82 -24.08 7.37
C ARG A 94 9.58 -23.33 6.90
N ALA A 95 9.41 -23.20 5.58
CA ALA A 95 8.32 -22.45 4.96
C ALA A 95 7.12 -23.33 4.57
N ASN A 96 7.36 -24.58 4.15
CA ASN A 96 6.32 -25.49 3.70
C ASN A 96 5.23 -25.67 4.77
N SER A 97 3.98 -25.72 4.31
CA SER A 97 2.75 -25.84 5.10
C SER A 97 2.46 -24.68 6.07
N HIS A 98 3.14 -23.53 5.92
CA HIS A 98 2.88 -22.34 6.72
C HIS A 98 2.14 -21.23 5.96
N ILE A 99 1.42 -20.44 6.73
CA ILE A 99 0.82 -19.17 6.30
C ILE A 99 1.56 -18.06 7.00
N PHE A 100 2.12 -17.12 6.24
CA PHE A 100 2.92 -16.03 6.78
C PHE A 100 2.25 -14.68 6.57
N ASN A 101 2.02 -13.97 7.68
CA ASN A 101 1.76 -12.54 7.63
C ASN A 101 3.07 -11.82 7.31
N VAL A 102 3.07 -11.02 6.24
CA VAL A 102 4.22 -10.19 5.86
C VAL A 102 3.80 -8.74 5.96
N GLY A 103 4.21 -8.08 7.03
CA GLY A 103 3.84 -6.72 7.36
C GLY A 103 4.79 -6.09 8.35
N ASN A 104 4.53 -4.83 8.72
CA ASN A 104 5.30 -4.14 9.74
C ASN A 104 4.37 -3.56 10.81
N PRO A 105 4.25 -4.21 11.99
CA PRO A 105 3.35 -3.75 13.05
C PRO A 105 3.77 -2.40 13.64
N ASN A 106 5.02 -1.97 13.46
CA ASN A 106 5.52 -0.70 13.99
C ASN A 106 5.13 0.51 13.14
N ASN A 107 4.74 0.28 11.88
CA ASN A 107 4.32 1.32 10.93
C ASN A 107 2.78 1.42 10.89
N GLU A 108 2.15 1.45 12.07
CA GLU A 108 0.70 1.62 12.22
C GLU A 108 0.32 3.10 12.21
N VAL A 109 -0.62 3.47 11.34
CA VAL A 109 -1.19 4.83 11.27
C VAL A 109 -2.64 4.78 10.82
N THR A 110 -3.42 5.82 11.15
CA THR A 110 -4.71 6.07 10.49
C THR A 110 -4.48 6.54 9.05
N VAL A 111 -5.49 6.42 8.19
CA VAL A 111 -5.43 6.98 6.83
C VAL A 111 -5.22 8.50 6.86
N ARG A 112 -5.79 9.21 7.83
CA ARG A 112 -5.55 10.65 8.05
C ARG A 112 -4.08 10.93 8.39
N GLN A 113 -3.49 10.18 9.32
CA GLN A 113 -2.08 10.32 9.68
C GLN A 113 -1.16 10.01 8.49
N LEU A 114 -1.49 8.99 7.69
CA LEU A 114 -0.78 8.70 6.45
C LEU A 114 -0.83 9.89 5.48
N ALA A 115 -2.00 10.49 5.26
CA ALA A 115 -2.16 11.63 4.35
C ALA A 115 -1.33 12.84 4.77
N LEU A 116 -1.32 13.17 6.06
CA LEU A 116 -0.51 14.27 6.60
C LEU A 116 0.99 13.99 6.44
N MET A 117 1.44 12.79 6.82
CA MET A 117 2.84 12.39 6.67
C MET A 117 3.29 12.39 5.20
N MET A 118 2.44 11.90 4.29
CA MET A 118 2.73 11.93 2.85
C MET A 118 2.85 13.35 2.32
N THR A 119 2.01 14.28 2.79
CA THR A 119 2.11 15.71 2.42
C THR A 119 3.43 16.32 2.88
N GLU A 120 3.84 16.07 4.14
CA GLU A 120 5.11 16.55 4.69
C GLU A 120 6.32 16.00 3.93
N VAL A 121 6.34 14.67 3.71
CA VAL A 121 7.41 14.00 2.96
C VAL A 121 7.43 14.50 1.51
N TYR A 122 6.27 14.66 0.88
CA TYR A 122 6.20 15.12 -0.50
C TYR A 122 6.71 16.55 -0.65
N SER A 123 6.38 17.44 0.29
CA SER A 123 6.91 18.80 0.29
C SER A 123 8.45 18.82 0.34
N LYS A 124 9.05 17.95 1.16
CA LYS A 124 10.51 17.75 1.19
C LYS A 124 11.06 17.22 -0.14
N VAL A 125 10.34 16.30 -0.80
CA VAL A 125 10.76 15.63 -2.03
C VAL A 125 10.61 16.53 -3.27
N SER A 126 9.51 17.26 -3.40
CA SER A 126 9.21 18.13 -4.54
C SER A 126 9.82 19.52 -4.41
N GLY A 127 10.04 19.99 -3.16
CA GLY A 127 10.43 21.36 -2.87
C GLY A 127 9.27 22.36 -2.93
N GLU A 128 8.03 21.87 -3.11
CA GLU A 128 6.81 22.68 -3.14
C GLU A 128 6.15 22.67 -1.76
N PRO A 129 5.60 23.81 -1.29
CA PRO A 129 4.89 23.83 -0.03
C PRO A 129 3.59 23.02 -0.11
N PRO A 130 3.10 22.47 1.02
CA PRO A 130 1.75 21.91 1.10
C PRO A 130 0.69 22.95 0.70
N ILE A 131 -0.44 22.48 0.18
CA ILE A 131 -1.63 23.32 0.03
C ILE A 131 -2.25 23.64 1.40
N ASP A 132 -2.94 24.78 1.53
CA ASP A 132 -3.51 25.26 2.81
C ASP A 132 -4.42 24.25 3.52
N SER A 133 -5.22 23.51 2.73
CA SER A 133 -6.07 22.41 3.21
C SER A 133 -5.68 21.11 2.50
N PRO A 134 -4.66 20.38 3.01
CA PRO A 134 -4.07 19.23 2.32
C PRO A 134 -4.98 18.00 2.26
N THR A 135 -6.08 17.99 3.01
CA THR A 135 -7.02 16.89 3.08
C THR A 135 -8.46 17.38 2.97
N VAL A 136 -9.35 16.51 2.47
CA VAL A 136 -10.79 16.72 2.44
C VAL A 136 -11.52 15.41 2.78
N ASP A 137 -12.56 15.48 3.59
CA ASP A 137 -13.35 14.30 3.95
C ASP A 137 -14.38 14.00 2.85
N ILE A 138 -14.58 12.72 2.54
CA ILE A 138 -15.55 12.22 1.56
C ILE A 138 -16.24 10.97 2.10
N SER A 139 -17.52 10.76 1.77
CA SER A 139 -18.21 9.54 2.21
C SER A 139 -17.73 8.31 1.44
N SER A 140 -17.70 7.14 2.09
CA SER A 140 -17.44 5.87 1.40
C SER A 140 -18.42 5.59 0.26
N LYS A 141 -19.69 5.99 0.39
CA LYS A 141 -20.69 5.88 -0.68
C LYS A 141 -20.28 6.66 -1.93
N GLU A 142 -19.74 7.87 -1.76
CA GLU A 142 -19.30 8.71 -2.87
C GLU A 142 -17.99 8.21 -3.48
N PHE A 143 -17.09 7.66 -2.66
CA PHE A 143 -15.77 7.22 -3.12
C PHE A 143 -15.76 5.79 -3.70
N TYR A 144 -16.36 4.82 -3.00
CA TYR A 144 -16.33 3.40 -3.36
C TYR A 144 -17.68 2.87 -3.86
N GLY A 145 -18.78 3.61 -3.68
CA GLY A 145 -20.13 3.18 -4.06
C GLY A 145 -20.88 2.46 -2.93
N GLU A 146 -22.01 1.84 -3.28
CA GLU A 146 -22.83 1.12 -2.30
C GLU A 146 -22.21 -0.21 -1.88
N GLY A 147 -22.33 -0.56 -0.60
CA GLY A 147 -21.85 -1.82 -0.05
C GLY A 147 -20.37 -1.86 0.33
N TYR A 148 -19.70 -0.71 0.41
CA TYR A 148 -18.35 -0.64 0.97
C TYR A 148 -18.37 -0.93 2.47
N ASP A 149 -17.53 -1.88 2.88
CA ASP A 149 -17.28 -2.26 4.27
C ASP A 149 -15.77 -2.46 4.41
N ASP A 150 -15.17 -1.87 5.45
CA ASP A 150 -13.72 -1.84 5.61
C ASP A 150 -13.31 -2.20 7.03
N SER A 151 -12.15 -2.81 7.15
CA SER A 151 -11.61 -3.23 8.43
C SER A 151 -11.15 -2.00 9.23
N ASP A 152 -11.56 -1.87 10.48
CA ASP A 152 -11.12 -0.76 11.33
C ASP A 152 -9.62 -0.81 11.64
N LYS A 153 -9.07 -2.02 11.83
CA LYS A 153 -7.69 -2.22 12.27
C LYS A 153 -7.09 -3.53 11.78
N ARG A 154 -5.90 -3.46 11.18
CA ARG A 154 -5.19 -4.64 10.64
C ARG A 154 -3.72 -4.67 11.07
N ILE A 155 -3.44 -5.37 12.17
CA ILE A 155 -2.08 -5.61 12.67
C ILE A 155 -1.66 -7.06 12.33
N PRO A 156 -0.50 -7.28 11.71
CA PRO A 156 0.03 -8.62 11.48
C PRO A 156 0.58 -9.23 12.78
N ASP A 157 0.17 -10.45 13.11
CA ASP A 157 0.90 -11.27 14.08
C ASP A 157 2.19 -11.79 13.41
N MET A 158 3.33 -11.48 14.03
CA MET A 158 4.66 -11.76 13.53
C MET A 158 5.27 -13.04 14.13
N THR A 159 4.56 -13.73 15.03
CA THR A 159 5.08 -14.89 15.78
C THR A 159 5.60 -16.00 14.86
N ILE A 160 4.82 -16.38 13.85
CA ILE A 160 5.14 -17.51 12.97
C ILE A 160 6.32 -17.17 12.04
N ILE A 161 6.29 -16.01 11.37
CA ILE A 161 7.34 -15.62 10.43
C ILE A 161 8.68 -15.38 11.14
N ASN A 162 8.65 -14.82 12.36
CA ASN A 162 9.85 -14.69 13.18
C ASN A 162 10.42 -16.05 13.59
N LYS A 163 9.57 -16.95 14.08
CA LYS A 163 10.02 -18.28 14.51
C LYS A 163 10.59 -19.09 13.36
N GLN A 164 9.96 -19.04 12.18
CA GLN A 164 10.36 -19.88 11.04
C GLN A 164 11.46 -19.27 10.19
N LEU A 165 11.50 -17.94 10.03
CA LEU A 165 12.43 -17.31 9.08
C LEU A 165 13.35 -16.27 9.74
N GLY A 166 13.12 -15.91 11.02
CA GLY A 166 13.87 -14.84 11.69
C GLY A 166 13.67 -13.45 11.07
N TRP A 167 12.66 -13.30 10.20
CA TRP A 167 12.47 -12.09 9.41
C TRP A 167 11.78 -10.99 10.22
N ASN A 168 12.36 -9.79 10.20
CA ASN A 168 11.75 -8.58 10.71
C ASN A 168 11.89 -7.44 9.69
N PRO A 169 10.86 -6.59 9.52
CA PRO A 169 10.95 -5.40 8.70
C PRO A 169 11.87 -4.38 9.35
N LYS A 170 12.61 -3.64 8.52
CA LYS A 170 13.69 -2.73 8.95
C LYS A 170 13.38 -1.28 8.63
N THR A 171 12.51 -1.05 7.64
CA THR A 171 12.26 0.28 7.09
C THR A 171 11.10 0.98 7.82
N SER A 172 11.35 2.18 8.33
CA SER A 172 10.33 3.02 8.95
C SER A 172 9.29 3.51 7.94
N LEU A 173 8.12 3.93 8.43
CA LEU A 173 7.09 4.52 7.57
C LEU A 173 7.58 5.78 6.87
N TRP A 174 8.36 6.61 7.56
CA TRP A 174 8.93 7.81 6.94
C TRP A 174 9.89 7.45 5.79
N ASP A 175 10.84 6.55 6.03
CA ASP A 175 11.87 6.20 5.05
C ASP A 175 11.28 5.53 3.80
N LEU A 176 10.27 4.68 4.00
CA LEU A 176 9.58 4.04 2.87
C LEU A 176 8.77 5.05 2.07
N LEU A 177 8.16 6.05 2.71
CA LEU A 177 7.42 7.12 2.03
C LEU A 177 8.38 8.02 1.27
N GLU A 178 9.50 8.43 1.87
CA GLU A 178 10.51 9.27 1.21
C GLU A 178 11.06 8.57 -0.03
N SER A 179 11.38 7.27 0.09
CA SER A 179 11.83 6.44 -1.03
C SER A 179 10.77 6.31 -2.13
N THR A 180 9.51 6.09 -1.75
CA THR A 180 8.41 5.85 -2.70
C THR A 180 7.99 7.15 -3.39
N LEU A 181 7.82 8.23 -2.66
CA LEU A 181 7.43 9.53 -3.19
C LEU A 181 8.53 10.17 -4.04
N THR A 182 9.81 9.93 -3.72
CA THR A 182 10.92 10.31 -4.61
C THR A 182 10.81 9.62 -5.97
N TYR A 183 10.49 8.32 -5.99
CA TYR A 183 10.22 7.60 -7.23
C TYR A 183 9.00 8.18 -7.97
N GLN A 184 7.89 8.40 -7.25
CA GLN A 184 6.66 8.95 -7.83
C GLN A 184 6.90 10.31 -8.48
N HIS A 185 7.53 11.25 -7.77
CA HIS A 185 7.86 12.58 -8.27
C HIS A 185 8.73 12.51 -9.53
N ARG A 186 9.85 11.75 -9.48
CA ARG A 186 10.76 11.61 -10.63
C ARG A 186 10.09 10.98 -11.85
N THR A 187 9.13 10.08 -11.64
CA THR A 187 8.49 9.32 -12.72
C THR A 187 7.34 10.08 -13.36
N TYR A 188 6.51 10.75 -12.55
CA TYR A 188 5.19 11.22 -13.00
C TYR A 188 5.03 12.75 -13.04
N ALA A 189 5.85 13.53 -12.33
CA ALA A 189 5.62 14.98 -12.20
C ALA A 189 5.58 15.71 -13.57
N GLU A 190 6.54 15.42 -14.45
CA GLU A 190 6.59 16.01 -15.79
C GLU A 190 5.45 15.54 -16.70
N ALA A 191 5.03 14.28 -16.58
CA ALA A 191 3.91 13.74 -17.35
C ALA A 191 2.59 14.41 -16.94
N ILE A 192 2.38 14.58 -15.63
CA ILE A 192 1.20 15.24 -15.09
C ILE A 192 1.17 16.72 -15.47
N LYS A 193 2.30 17.44 -15.34
CA LYS A 193 2.40 18.85 -15.75
C LYS A 193 2.04 19.05 -17.22
N LYS A 194 2.47 18.14 -18.10
CA LYS A 194 2.08 18.17 -19.53
C LYS A 194 0.60 17.88 -19.73
N ALA A 195 0.05 16.91 -19.01
CA ALA A 195 -1.37 16.56 -19.11
C ALA A 195 -2.29 17.69 -18.61
N THR A 196 -1.91 18.40 -17.55
CA THR A 196 -2.69 19.52 -17.00
C THR A 196 -2.52 20.82 -17.78
N SER A 197 -1.40 21.01 -18.48
CA SER A 197 -1.16 22.21 -19.31
C SER A 197 -1.84 22.20 -20.68
N LYS A 198 -2.37 21.06 -21.15
CA LYS A 198 -3.11 21.01 -22.41
C LYS A 198 -4.46 21.72 -22.23
N PRO A 199 -4.78 22.76 -23.04
CA PRO A 199 -6.11 23.34 -23.01
C PRO A 199 -7.11 22.26 -23.40
N VAL A 200 -8.24 22.20 -22.68
CA VAL A 200 -9.42 21.47 -23.15
C VAL A 200 -9.77 22.08 -24.50
N ALA A 201 -9.59 21.33 -25.58
CA ALA A 201 -10.02 21.77 -26.90
C ALA A 201 -11.53 22.00 -26.84
N SER A 202 -11.92 23.26 -27.01
CA SER A 202 -13.28 23.77 -27.08
C SER A 202 -14.06 23.18 -28.23
#